data_AF-A0AAU9QHW8-F1
#
_entry.id   AF-A0AAU9QHW8-F1
#
_cell.length_a   1.000
_cell.length_b   1.000
_cell.length_c   1.000
_cell.angle_alpha   90.00
_cell.angle_beta   90.00
_cell.angle_gamma   90.00
#
_symmetry.space_group_name_H-M   'P 1'
#
loop_
_entity.id
_entity.type
_entity.pdbx_description
1 polymer ?
#
loop_
_entity_poly.entity_id
_entity_poly.type
_entity_poly.pdbx_seq_one_letter_code
_entity_poly.pdbx_strand_id
1 'polypeptide(L)'
;MDKFTALFEIAQRKSNYDENNTWYQGSVTYFEAIYSELEEVRDEEVKGRTCFLEDELGDVLWNYLNLLMALEKEQGIDARSVIERAVEKYQARVTAIENGKSWAEVKAEQKSKLKNEFDSKQGNNNETD
;
A
#
# COMPACT_ATOMS: atom_id res chain seq x y z
N MET A 1 7.35 8.19 -18.67
CA MET A 1 7.04 7.48 -17.42
C MET A 1 6.12 8.37 -16.62
N ASP A 2 5.01 7.85 -16.13
CA ASP A 2 4.13 8.59 -15.23
C ASP A 2 4.85 8.85 -13.88
N LYS A 3 4.44 9.90 -13.17
CA LYS A 3 5.13 10.34 -11.95
C LYS A 3 5.01 9.34 -10.81
N PHE A 4 3.95 8.55 -10.79
CA PHE A 4 3.73 7.53 -9.77
C PHE A 4 4.70 6.35 -9.95
N THR A 5 4.85 5.84 -11.17
CA THR A 5 5.88 4.84 -11.49
C THR A 5 7.28 5.36 -11.20
N ALA A 6 7.58 6.62 -11.55
CA ALA A 6 8.88 7.20 -11.22
C ALA A 6 9.15 7.23 -9.70
N LEU A 7 8.15 7.59 -8.89
CA LEU A 7 8.27 7.59 -7.42
C LEU A 7 8.44 6.16 -6.86
N PHE A 8 7.69 5.21 -7.38
CA PHE A 8 7.82 3.79 -7.02
C PHE A 8 9.23 3.26 -7.31
N GLU A 9 9.79 3.59 -8.47
CA GLU A 9 11.17 3.23 -8.83
C GLU A 9 12.22 3.93 -7.95
N ILE A 10 11.97 5.18 -7.52
CA ILE A 10 12.83 5.85 -6.53
C ILE A 10 12.81 5.08 -5.20
N ALA A 11 11.64 4.67 -4.70
CA ALA A 11 11.51 3.90 -3.46
C ALA A 11 12.21 2.54 -3.57
N GLN A 12 12.08 1.84 -4.71
CA GLN A 12 12.78 0.58 -4.95
C GLN A 12 14.30 0.75 -4.94
N ARG A 13 14.83 1.79 -5.60
CA ARG A 13 16.28 2.09 -5.56
C ARG A 13 16.75 2.43 -4.15
N LYS A 14 15.98 3.20 -3.38
CA LYS A 14 16.30 3.51 -1.97
C LYS A 14 16.33 2.24 -1.11
N SER A 15 15.32 1.38 -1.25
CA SER A 15 15.27 0.12 -0.48
C SER A 15 16.51 -0.74 -0.72
N ASN A 16 17.02 -0.81 -1.95
CA ASN A 16 18.25 -1.54 -2.27
C ASN A 16 19.49 -0.87 -1.64
N TYR A 17 19.52 0.47 -1.59
CA TYR A 17 20.60 1.21 -0.93
C TYR A 17 20.62 0.98 0.60
N ASP A 18 19.45 0.89 1.22
CA ASP A 18 19.31 0.77 2.67
C ASP A 18 19.65 -0.63 3.22
N GLU A 19 19.96 -1.62 2.38
CA GLU A 19 20.33 -2.99 2.79
C GLU A 19 21.54 -3.06 3.74
N ASN A 20 22.35 -2.00 3.80
CA ASN A 20 23.54 -1.93 4.64
C ASN A 20 23.50 -0.80 5.68
N ASN A 21 22.33 -0.21 5.93
CA ASN A 21 22.22 1.04 6.69
C ASN A 21 21.70 0.83 8.12
N THR A 22 22.39 1.38 9.12
CA THR A 22 22.16 1.08 10.55
C THR A 22 20.94 1.77 11.16
N TRP A 23 20.31 2.73 10.47
CA TRP A 23 19.12 3.43 10.96
C TRP A 23 17.81 2.71 10.63
N TYR A 24 17.82 1.78 9.67
CA TYR A 24 16.65 1.04 9.23
C TYR A 24 16.34 -0.09 10.22
N GLN A 25 15.16 -0.05 10.85
CA GLN A 25 14.68 -1.10 11.77
C GLN A 25 13.60 -1.98 11.14
N GLY A 26 13.50 -2.00 9.82
CA GLY A 26 12.47 -2.73 9.13
C GLY A 26 11.20 -1.90 8.85
N SER A 27 10.11 -2.59 8.55
CA SER A 27 8.79 -1.99 8.28
C SER A 27 8.28 -1.09 9.42
N VAL A 28 8.68 -1.33 10.67
CA VAL A 28 8.31 -0.50 11.84
C VAL A 28 8.69 0.98 11.65
N THR A 29 9.87 1.25 11.07
CA THR A 29 10.34 2.60 10.80
C THR A 29 9.35 3.37 9.92
N TYR A 30 8.78 2.71 8.92
CA TYR A 30 7.83 3.35 8.01
C TYR A 30 6.41 3.42 8.57
N PHE A 31 6.01 2.49 9.45
CA PHE A 31 4.75 2.63 10.18
C PHE A 31 4.77 3.90 11.05
N GLU A 32 5.82 4.09 11.85
CA GLU A 32 5.97 5.27 12.71
C GLU A 32 6.03 6.57 11.90
N ALA A 33 6.79 6.57 10.80
CA ALA A 33 6.88 7.73 9.91
C ALA A 33 5.51 8.10 9.32
N ILE A 34 4.73 7.14 8.82
CA ILE A 34 3.36 7.41 8.31
C ILE A 34 2.48 8.07 9.38
N TYR A 35 2.56 7.61 10.63
CA TYR A 35 1.78 8.22 11.71
C TYR A 35 2.19 9.68 11.94
N SER A 36 3.49 9.97 11.95
CA SER A 36 4.01 11.34 12.06
C SER A 36 3.50 12.23 10.92
N GLU A 37 3.65 11.81 9.67
CA GLU A 37 3.23 12.63 8.52
C GLU A 37 1.72 12.86 8.48
N LEU A 38 0.92 11.91 8.99
CA LEU A 38 -0.53 12.12 9.10
C LEU A 38 -0.88 13.19 10.15
N GLU A 39 -0.07 13.37 11.19
CA GLU A 39 -0.21 14.50 12.10
C GLU A 39 0.13 15.83 11.40
N GLU A 40 1.20 15.86 10.59
CA GLU A 40 1.59 17.04 9.80
C GLU A 40 0.53 17.41 8.75
N VAL A 41 0.01 16.44 7.99
CA VAL A 41 -1.12 16.64 7.05
C VAL A 41 -2.32 17.30 7.74
N ARG A 42 -2.70 16.81 8.92
CA ARG A 42 -3.83 17.37 9.69
C ARG A 42 -3.55 18.81 10.12
N ASP A 43 -2.33 19.06 10.56
CA ASP A 43 -1.87 20.38 10.96
C ASP A 43 -1.93 21.38 9.80
N GLU A 44 -1.48 20.97 8.61
CA GLU A 44 -1.46 21.80 7.41
C GLU A 44 -2.84 22.05 6.81
N GLU A 45 -3.74 21.06 6.90
CA GLU A 45 -5.15 21.21 6.58
C GLU A 45 -5.79 22.31 7.44
N VAL A 46 -5.59 22.26 8.77
CA VAL A 46 -6.12 23.25 9.71
C VAL A 46 -5.56 24.65 9.44
N LYS A 47 -4.27 24.75 9.07
CA LYS A 47 -3.61 26.03 8.74
C LYS A 47 -3.98 26.55 7.36
N GLY A 48 -4.67 25.76 6.52
CA GLY A 48 -5.08 26.15 5.16
C GLY A 48 -3.89 26.39 4.21
N ARG A 49 -2.75 25.73 4.46
CA ARG A 49 -1.50 25.94 3.70
C ARG A 49 -1.36 24.92 2.59
N THR A 50 -2.13 25.08 1.51
CA THR A 50 -2.26 24.06 0.44
C THR A 50 -0.94 23.51 -0.10
N CYS A 51 0.07 24.34 -0.34
CA CYS A 51 1.36 23.84 -0.86
C CYS A 51 2.13 22.99 0.16
N PHE A 52 1.99 23.27 1.46
CA PHE A 52 2.57 22.45 2.51
C PHE A 52 1.76 21.16 2.68
N LEU A 53 0.44 21.26 2.64
CA LEU A 53 -0.44 20.09 2.64
C LEU A 53 -0.12 19.11 1.48
N GLU A 54 0.17 19.64 0.28
CA GLU A 54 0.62 18.83 -0.85
C GLU A 54 1.96 18.11 -0.59
N ASP A 55 2.88 18.77 0.12
CA ASP A 55 4.19 18.23 0.50
C ASP A 55 4.03 17.10 1.53
N GLU A 56 3.27 17.33 2.61
CA GLU A 56 3.04 16.33 3.67
C GLU A 56 2.27 15.11 3.15
N LEU A 57 1.31 15.31 2.23
CA LEU A 57 0.65 14.20 1.54
C LEU A 57 1.62 13.42 0.64
N GLY A 58 2.62 14.10 0.09
CA GLY A 58 3.75 13.49 -0.60
C GLY A 58 4.58 12.61 0.33
N ASP A 59 4.84 13.05 1.55
CA ASP A 59 5.60 12.30 2.55
C ASP A 59 4.84 11.09 3.08
N VAL A 60 3.51 11.17 3.26
CA VAL A 60 2.66 10.00 3.52
C VAL A 60 2.78 8.96 2.41
N LEU A 61 2.68 9.40 1.14
CA LEU A 61 2.81 8.51 -0.01
C LEU A 61 4.20 7.88 -0.08
N TRP A 62 5.24 8.68 0.14
CA TRP A 62 6.63 8.23 0.16
C TRP A 62 6.88 7.16 1.22
N ASN A 63 6.43 7.40 2.46
CA ASN A 63 6.59 6.46 3.55
C ASN A 63 5.78 5.17 3.31
N TYR A 64 4.59 5.26 2.70
CA TYR A 64 3.83 4.07 2.29
C TYR A 64 4.56 3.23 1.23
N LEU A 65 5.17 3.85 0.22
CA LEU A 65 5.94 3.12 -0.79
C LEU A 65 7.16 2.42 -0.17
N ASN A 66 7.87 3.08 0.74
CA ASN A 66 8.96 2.45 1.46
C ASN A 66 8.50 1.30 2.37
N LEU A 67 7.32 1.42 3.00
CA LEU A 67 6.70 0.33 3.74
C LEU A 67 6.44 -0.89 2.85
N LEU A 68 5.96 -0.70 1.62
CA LEU A 68 5.79 -1.81 0.67
C LEU A 68 7.12 -2.51 0.38
N MET A 69 8.19 -1.73 0.15
CA MET A 69 9.53 -2.29 -0.10
C MET A 69 10.06 -3.06 1.12
N ALA A 70 9.81 -2.58 2.33
CA ALA A 70 10.19 -3.24 3.57
C ALA A 70 9.45 -4.57 3.75
N LEU A 71 8.13 -4.57 3.58
CA LEU A 71 7.30 -5.77 3.72
C LEU A 71 7.55 -6.79 2.61
N GLU A 72 7.94 -6.37 1.41
CA GLU A 72 8.36 -7.26 0.34
C GLU A 72 9.59 -8.08 0.77
N LYS A 73 10.56 -7.43 1.43
CA LYS A 73 11.76 -8.08 1.96
C LYS A 73 11.47 -8.94 3.20
N GLU A 74 10.64 -8.45 4.12
CA GLU A 74 10.42 -9.07 5.42
C GLU A 74 9.38 -10.19 5.42
N GLN A 75 8.32 -10.04 4.62
CA GLN A 75 7.14 -10.89 4.63
C GLN A 75 6.86 -11.56 3.28
N GLY A 76 7.66 -11.25 2.25
CA GLY A 76 7.53 -11.86 0.93
C GLY A 76 6.26 -11.44 0.17
N ILE A 77 5.67 -10.29 0.50
CA ILE A 77 4.63 -9.71 -0.37
C ILE A 77 5.29 -9.28 -1.69
N ASP A 78 4.51 -9.19 -2.77
CA ASP A 78 4.94 -8.48 -3.97
C ASP A 78 4.32 -7.07 -3.97
N ALA A 79 5.17 -6.04 -3.96
CA ALA A 79 4.74 -4.65 -3.88
C ALA A 79 3.90 -4.25 -5.11
N ARG A 80 4.16 -4.84 -6.28
CA ARG A 80 3.35 -4.59 -7.49
C ARG A 80 1.96 -5.21 -7.36
N SER A 81 1.88 -6.45 -6.88
CA SER A 81 0.61 -7.12 -6.58
C SER A 81 -0.29 -6.31 -5.64
N VAL A 82 0.25 -5.52 -4.70
CA VAL A 82 -0.56 -4.65 -3.84
C VAL A 82 -1.32 -3.61 -4.66
N ILE A 83 -0.66 -2.96 -5.62
CA ILE A 83 -1.25 -1.94 -6.50
C ILE A 83 -2.27 -2.59 -7.44
N GLU A 84 -1.92 -3.71 -8.08
CA GLU A 84 -2.80 -4.44 -8.99
C GLU A 84 -4.10 -4.85 -8.28
N ARG A 85 -3.98 -5.44 -7.08
CA ARG A 85 -5.14 -5.80 -6.26
C ARG A 85 -5.98 -4.60 -5.86
N ALA A 86 -5.36 -3.45 -5.60
CA ALA A 86 -6.09 -2.22 -5.29
C ALA A 86 -6.89 -1.73 -6.50
N VAL A 87 -6.27 -1.69 -7.69
CA VAL A 87 -6.91 -1.28 -8.95
C VAL A 87 -8.11 -2.18 -9.24
N GLU A 88 -7.94 -3.50 -9.27
CA GLU A 88 -9.04 -4.43 -9.52
C GLU A 88 -10.19 -4.27 -8.50
N LYS A 89 -9.83 -4.16 -7.21
CA LYS A 89 -10.78 -4.06 -6.11
C LYS A 89 -11.63 -2.81 -6.21
N TYR A 90 -11.02 -1.65 -6.46
CA TYR A 90 -11.74 -0.39 -6.49
C TYR A 90 -12.42 -0.13 -7.84
N GLN A 91 -11.83 -0.57 -8.96
CA GLN A 91 -12.49 -0.53 -10.26
C GLN A 91 -13.82 -1.29 -10.22
N ALA A 92 -13.82 -2.53 -9.72
CA ALA A 92 -15.04 -3.32 -9.62
C ALA A 92 -16.12 -2.67 -8.72
N ARG A 93 -15.70 -2.03 -7.63
CA ARG A 93 -16.63 -1.36 -6.70
C ARG A 93 -17.20 -0.07 -7.29
N VAL A 94 -16.38 0.74 -7.94
CA VAL A 94 -16.82 1.97 -8.61
C VAL A 94 -17.75 1.64 -9.77
N THR A 95 -17.39 0.68 -10.61
CA THR A 95 -18.27 0.21 -11.69
C THR A 95 -19.60 -0.35 -11.17
N ALA A 96 -19.61 -0.99 -10.01
CA ALA A 96 -20.85 -1.48 -9.42
C ALA A 96 -21.79 -0.33 -9.02
N ILE A 97 -21.29 0.70 -8.33
CA ILE A 97 -22.11 1.85 -7.92
C ILE A 97 -22.61 2.65 -9.14
N GLU A 98 -21.79 2.79 -10.19
CA GLU A 98 -22.18 3.44 -11.45
C GLU A 98 -23.32 2.70 -12.16
N ASN A 99 -23.41 1.38 -11.96
CA ASN A 99 -24.46 0.52 -12.51
C ASN A 99 -25.61 0.26 -11.53
N GLY A 100 -25.72 1.04 -10.44
CA GLY A 100 -26.80 0.92 -9.46
C GLY A 100 -26.74 -0.34 -8.58
N LYS A 101 -25.59 -1.01 -8.50
CA LYS A 101 -25.36 -2.17 -7.62
C LYS A 101 -24.75 -1.75 -6.28
N SER A 102 -24.85 -2.62 -5.27
CA SER A 102 -24.36 -2.33 -3.93
C SER A 102 -22.84 -2.48 -3.79
N TRP A 103 -22.19 -1.45 -3.26
CA TRP A 103 -20.79 -1.51 -2.84
C TRP A 103 -20.55 -2.62 -1.80
N ALA A 104 -21.52 -2.84 -0.89
CA ALA A 104 -21.40 -3.82 0.18
C ALA A 104 -21.40 -5.26 -0.36
N GLU A 105 -22.23 -5.55 -1.37
CA GLU A 105 -22.31 -6.86 -2.01
C GLU A 105 -20.99 -7.20 -2.71
N VAL A 106 -20.47 -6.30 -3.55
CA VAL A 106 -19.18 -6.50 -4.23
C VAL A 106 -18.03 -6.65 -3.23
N LYS A 107 -18.03 -5.86 -2.14
CA LYS A 107 -17.03 -6.00 -1.07
C LYS A 107 -17.13 -7.37 -0.38
N ALA A 108 -18.32 -7.92 -0.20
CA ALA A 108 -18.51 -9.24 0.40
C ALA A 108 -17.99 -10.35 -0.53
N GLU A 109 -18.29 -10.29 -1.82
CA GLU A 109 -17.77 -11.23 -2.81
C GLU A 109 -16.24 -11.21 -2.88
N GLN A 110 -15.64 -10.01 -2.92
CA GLN A 110 -14.18 -9.85 -2.93
C GLN A 110 -13.52 -10.46 -1.67
N LYS A 111 -14.14 -10.28 -0.50
CA LYS A 111 -13.65 -10.90 0.75
C LYS A 111 -13.72 -12.43 0.68
N SER A 112 -14.81 -12.98 0.14
CA SER A 112 -14.95 -14.43 -0.06
C SER A 112 -13.89 -14.97 -1.03
N LYS A 113 -13.65 -14.29 -2.15
CA LYS A 113 -12.60 -14.67 -3.12
C LYS A 113 -11.20 -14.69 -2.48
N LEU A 114 -10.87 -13.67 -1.69
CA LEU A 114 -9.58 -13.61 -0.99
C LEU A 114 -9.42 -14.73 0.05
N LYS A 115 -10.49 -15.06 0.77
CA LYS A 115 -10.51 -16.19 1.71
C LYS A 115 -10.29 -17.53 1.01
N ASN A 116 -10.97 -17.75 -0.12
CA ASN A 116 -10.79 -18.96 -0.93
C ASN A 116 -9.37 -19.07 -1.48
N GLU A 117 -8.76 -17.97 -1.93
CA GLU A 117 -7.36 -17.92 -2.36
C GLU A 117 -6.41 -18.35 -1.24
N PHE A 118 -6.62 -17.80 -0.03
CA PHE A 118 -5.83 -18.15 1.15
C PHE A 118 -5.98 -19.63 1.51
N ASP A 119 -7.20 -20.15 1.56
CA ASP A 119 -7.48 -21.54 1.94
C ASP A 119 -6.88 -22.52 0.92
N SER A 120 -6.96 -22.18 -0.37
CA SER A 120 -6.39 -23.00 -1.45
C SER A 120 -4.85 -23.06 -1.37
N LYS A 121 -4.19 -21.95 -1.01
CA LYS A 121 -2.74 -21.91 -0.82
C LYS A 121 -2.30 -22.67 0.44
N GLN A 122 -3.11 -22.68 1.52
CA GLN A 122 -2.81 -23.48 2.71
C GLN A 122 -3.04 -24.99 2.48
N GLY A 123 -4.08 -25.37 1.75
CA GLY A 123 -4.36 -26.76 1.39
C GLY A 123 -3.22 -27.40 0.58
N ASN A 124 -2.71 -26.67 -0.43
CA ASN A 124 -1.62 -27.16 -1.27
C ASN A 124 -0.28 -27.31 -0.52
N ASN A 125 -0.03 -26.52 0.53
CA ASN A 125 1.19 -26.66 1.33
C ASN A 125 1.15 -27.88 2.26
N ASN A 126 -0.05 -28.36 2.64
CA ASN A 126 -0.23 -29.51 3.53
C ASN A 126 -0.22 -30.87 2.80
N GLU A 127 -0.24 -30.90 1.47
CA GLU A 127 -0.17 -32.14 0.66
C GLU A 127 1.25 -32.48 0.18
N THR A 128 2.23 -31.63 0.50
CA THR A 128 3.64 -31.78 0.10
C THR A 128 4.61 -32.15 1.22
N ASP A 129 4.10 -32.42 2.44
CA ASP A 129 4.88 -32.92 3.59
C ASP A 129 4.66 -34.42 3.87
#